data_AF-A0A026X5U3-F1
#
_entry.id   AF-A0A026X5U3-F1
#
_cell.length_a   1.000
_cell.length_b   1.000
_cell.length_c   1.000
_cell.angle_alpha   90.00
_cell.angle_beta   90.00
_cell.angle_gamma   90.00
#
_symmetry.space_group_name_H-M   'P 1'
#
loop_
_entity.id
_entity.type
_entity.pdbx_description
1 polymer ?
#
loop_
_entity_poly.entity_id
_entity_poly.type
_entity_poly.pdbx_seq_one_letter_code
_entity_poly.pdbx_strand_id
1 'polypeptide(L)'
;MIDSQSDLSDIEKLQYLKSALTGEASNKIKILSIDGSNYSKAWDLLTRAYEVKRLLISRHLSLLLNMPVLEKETTDGLTKLADDAQQHVASLAALGVNVGSEILVNLLENKLPRRVAEKWEKTLDRDEFLKIDDLYEYLYRTAVRLFKRVRSGSMKRDEDNFSPSAKKGKTTNKTFLVNTTNNCPACKGKLHPLFKCNKFKQLMIPKRIELVKNAMLCYNCLRSHRGKACNYTNCTVCQKRHNTLLHLDKNATAYPAASSTAVTTDSKETERQ
;
A
#
# COMPACT_ATOMS: atom_id res chain seq x y z
N MET A 1 -20.32 31.68 -1.02
CA MET A 1 -21.72 31.17 -1.02
C MET A 1 -22.57 32.30 -1.59
N ILE A 2 -23.59 32.05 -2.43
CA ILE A 2 -24.31 33.18 -3.07
C ILE A 2 -25.09 34.05 -2.07
N ASP A 3 -25.44 33.44 -0.93
CA ASP A 3 -26.09 34.10 0.20
C ASP A 3 -25.21 35.19 0.85
N SER A 4 -23.89 35.01 0.81
CA SER A 4 -22.92 35.94 1.40
C SER A 4 -22.49 37.06 0.45
N GLN A 5 -23.04 37.15 -0.76
CA GLN A 5 -22.71 38.23 -1.71
C GLN A 5 -23.69 39.40 -1.54
N SER A 6 -23.17 40.55 -1.14
CA SER A 6 -23.92 41.81 -1.01
C SER A 6 -24.24 42.47 -2.35
N ASP A 7 -23.54 42.06 -3.39
CA ASP A 7 -23.48 42.78 -4.67
C ASP A 7 -24.61 42.37 -5.62
N LEU A 8 -25.37 41.32 -5.25
CA LEU A 8 -26.47 40.76 -6.03
C LEU A 8 -27.81 41.05 -5.34
N SER A 9 -28.81 41.42 -6.12
CA SER A 9 -30.19 41.53 -5.66
C SER A 9 -30.78 40.15 -5.34
N ASP A 10 -31.80 40.10 -4.48
CA ASP A 10 -32.48 38.85 -4.13
C ASP A 10 -33.10 38.14 -5.35
N ILE A 11 -33.49 38.91 -6.36
CA ILE A 11 -34.00 38.39 -7.64
C ILE A 11 -32.88 37.66 -8.40
N GLU A 12 -31.70 38.28 -8.52
CA GLU A 12 -30.54 37.68 -9.19
C GLU A 12 -30.03 36.45 -8.44
N LYS A 13 -30.00 36.51 -7.10
CA LYS A 13 -29.66 35.38 -6.23
C LYS A 13 -30.62 34.21 -6.44
N LEU A 14 -31.94 34.47 -6.52
CA LEU A 14 -32.93 33.43 -6.76
C LEU A 14 -32.83 32.83 -8.17
N GLN A 15 -32.54 33.66 -9.18
CA GLN A 15 -32.36 33.20 -10.55
C GLN A 15 -31.14 32.30 -10.68
N TYR A 16 -30.03 32.67 -10.04
CA TYR A 16 -28.84 31.83 -9.95
C TYR A 16 -29.09 30.55 -9.14
N LEU A 17 -29.78 30.67 -7.99
CA LEU A 17 -30.13 29.51 -7.17
C LEU A 17 -30.92 28.48 -8.00
N LYS A 18 -31.92 28.92 -8.75
CA LYS A 18 -32.70 28.04 -9.63
C LYS A 18 -31.89 27.41 -10.76
N SER A 19 -30.92 28.12 -11.33
CA SER A 19 -30.08 27.57 -12.40
C SER A 19 -29.02 26.60 -11.86
N ALA A 20 -28.56 26.80 -10.63
CA ALA A 20 -27.57 25.94 -9.98
C ALA A 20 -28.18 24.64 -9.41
N LEU A 21 -29.45 24.65 -9.00
CA LEU A 21 -30.11 23.48 -8.43
C LEU A 21 -30.57 22.50 -9.51
N THR A 22 -30.29 21.22 -9.28
CA THR A 22 -30.71 20.10 -10.12
C THR A 22 -31.53 19.08 -9.32
N GLY A 23 -32.29 18.23 -10.02
CA GLY A 23 -33.03 17.12 -9.42
C GLY A 23 -34.04 17.53 -8.34
N GLU A 24 -34.06 16.80 -7.21
CA GLU A 24 -35.01 16.99 -6.12
C GLU A 24 -34.92 18.37 -5.45
N ALA A 25 -33.71 18.95 -5.37
CA ALA A 25 -33.51 20.28 -4.80
C ALA A 25 -34.17 21.37 -5.67
N SER A 26 -34.06 21.25 -7.00
CA SER A 26 -34.72 22.15 -7.95
C SER A 26 -36.25 22.04 -7.85
N ASN A 27 -36.77 20.81 -7.74
CA ASN A 27 -38.20 20.56 -7.64
C ASN A 27 -38.85 21.22 -6.40
N LYS A 28 -38.12 21.28 -5.27
CA LYS A 28 -38.63 21.90 -4.02
C LYS A 28 -38.90 23.40 -4.15
N ILE A 29 -38.14 24.12 -4.97
CA ILE A 29 -38.29 25.57 -5.15
C ILE A 29 -38.94 25.94 -6.50
N LYS A 30 -39.35 24.95 -7.29
CA LYS A 30 -39.90 25.15 -8.65
C LYS A 30 -41.18 26.00 -8.66
N ILE A 31 -42.02 25.85 -7.63
CA ILE A 31 -43.30 26.58 -7.46
C ILE A 31 -43.09 28.07 -7.14
N LEU A 32 -41.94 28.46 -6.57
CA LEU A 32 -41.69 29.85 -6.21
C LEU A 32 -41.47 30.66 -7.48
N SER A 33 -42.21 31.75 -7.70
CA SER A 33 -41.94 32.70 -8.78
C SER A 33 -40.64 33.46 -8.52
N ILE A 34 -39.99 33.93 -9.59
CA ILE A 34 -38.78 34.77 -9.48
C ILE A 34 -39.23 36.15 -8.99
N ASP A 35 -39.14 36.36 -7.68
CA ASP A 35 -39.47 37.60 -6.99
C ASP A 35 -38.49 37.77 -5.81
N GLY A 36 -38.14 39.01 -5.46
CA GLY A 36 -37.14 39.30 -4.42
C GLY A 36 -37.54 38.76 -3.05
N SER A 37 -38.85 38.76 -2.77
CA SER A 37 -39.40 38.22 -1.52
C SER A 37 -39.29 36.69 -1.38
N ASN A 38 -39.08 35.97 -2.50
CA ASN A 38 -39.08 34.51 -2.54
C ASN A 38 -37.69 33.90 -2.38
N TYR A 39 -36.60 34.68 -2.50
CA TYR A 39 -35.25 34.17 -2.28
C TYR A 39 -35.08 33.60 -0.86
N SER A 40 -35.42 34.39 0.16
CA SER A 40 -35.35 33.96 1.56
C SER A 40 -36.19 32.71 1.81
N LYS A 41 -37.40 32.62 1.25
CA LYS A 41 -38.26 31.42 1.37
C LYS A 41 -37.67 30.19 0.66
N ALA A 42 -37.08 30.37 -0.52
CA ALA A 42 -36.43 29.31 -1.27
C ALA A 42 -35.22 28.76 -0.51
N TRP A 43 -34.39 29.68 0.01
CA TRP A 43 -33.23 29.35 0.82
C TRP A 43 -33.64 28.60 2.09
N ASP A 44 -34.61 29.13 2.84
CA ASP A 44 -35.18 28.47 4.02
C ASP A 44 -35.69 27.06 3.74
N LEU A 45 -36.40 26.86 2.61
CA LEU A 45 -36.91 25.54 2.23
C LEU A 45 -35.77 24.54 1.97
N LEU A 46 -34.69 25.00 1.34
CA LEU A 46 -33.51 24.17 1.07
C LEU A 46 -32.73 23.88 2.35
N THR A 47 -32.50 24.89 3.19
CA THR A 47 -31.87 24.74 4.49
C THR A 47 -32.65 23.77 5.37
N ARG A 48 -33.98 23.90 5.46
CA ARG A 48 -34.82 22.94 6.20
C ARG A 48 -34.76 21.52 5.63
N ALA A 49 -34.68 21.39 4.30
CA ALA A 49 -34.68 20.08 3.66
C ALA A 49 -33.32 19.36 3.74
N TYR A 50 -32.22 20.09 3.65
CA TYR A 50 -30.88 19.51 3.45
C TYR A 50 -29.91 19.79 4.61
N GLU A 51 -30.08 20.89 5.37
CA GLU A 51 -29.23 21.24 6.51
C GLU A 51 -29.76 20.66 7.83
N VAL A 52 -30.11 19.36 7.82
CA VAL A 52 -30.57 18.68 9.02
C VAL A 52 -29.37 18.35 9.91
N LYS A 53 -28.96 19.32 10.75
CA LYS A 53 -27.77 19.24 11.62
C LYS A 53 -27.67 17.92 12.39
N ARG A 54 -28.78 17.42 12.95
CA ARG A 54 -28.82 16.14 13.66
C ARG A 54 -28.33 14.97 12.80
N LEU A 55 -28.74 14.90 11.54
CA LEU A 55 -28.33 13.86 10.60
C LEU A 55 -26.88 14.03 10.15
N LEU A 56 -26.45 15.28 9.90
CA LEU A 56 -25.07 15.57 9.52
C LEU A 56 -24.09 15.21 10.64
N ILE A 57 -24.38 15.61 11.88
CA ILE A 57 -23.60 15.26 13.07
C ILE A 57 -23.55 13.74 13.22
N SER A 58 -24.70 13.06 13.20
CA SER A 58 -24.78 11.60 13.32
C SER A 58 -23.98 10.89 12.24
N ARG A 59 -24.02 11.39 11.00
CA ARG A 59 -23.25 10.84 9.88
C ARG A 59 -21.75 10.99 10.10
N HIS A 60 -21.27 12.20 10.43
CA HIS A 60 -19.84 12.43 10.66
C HIS A 60 -19.32 11.63 11.86
N LEU A 61 -20.06 11.56 12.96
CA LEU A 61 -19.72 10.71 14.11
C LEU A 61 -19.66 9.23 13.71
N SER A 62 -20.65 8.75 12.96
CA SER A 62 -20.67 7.35 12.51
C SER A 62 -19.49 7.02 11.61
N LEU A 63 -19.13 7.91 10.68
CA LEU A 63 -17.96 7.71 9.80
C LEU A 63 -16.66 7.72 10.59
N LEU A 64 -16.52 8.65 11.55
CA LEU A 64 -15.36 8.76 12.42
C LEU A 64 -15.19 7.47 13.27
N LEU A 65 -16.23 7.02 13.96
CA LEU A 65 -16.18 5.82 14.80
C LEU A 65 -15.90 4.54 13.99
N ASN A 66 -16.47 4.45 12.78
CA ASN A 66 -16.37 3.29 11.91
C ASN A 66 -15.25 3.39 10.87
N MET A 67 -14.25 4.25 11.08
CA MET A 67 -13.08 4.29 10.20
C MET A 67 -12.41 2.91 10.10
N PRO A 68 -11.95 2.51 8.90
CA PRO A 68 -11.33 1.21 8.69
C PRO A 68 -9.98 1.12 9.42
N VAL A 69 -9.68 -0.06 9.95
CA VAL A 69 -8.38 -0.32 10.58
C VAL A 69 -7.33 -0.50 9.48
N LEU A 70 -6.18 0.16 9.64
CA LEU A 70 -5.06 0.01 8.73
C LEU A 70 -4.31 -1.30 9.03
N GLU A 71 -4.31 -2.22 8.07
CA GLU A 71 -3.58 -3.49 8.19
C GLU A 71 -2.07 -3.32 8.05
N LYS A 72 -1.63 -2.36 7.22
CA LYS A 72 -0.23 -2.19 6.80
C LYS A 72 0.23 -0.76 6.98
N GLU A 73 1.51 -0.62 7.32
CA GLU A 73 2.23 0.66 7.38
C GLU A 73 2.55 1.12 5.95
N THR A 74 1.59 1.81 5.31
CA THR A 74 1.71 2.38 3.96
C THR A 74 1.60 3.91 4.01
N THR A 75 2.31 4.62 3.13
CA THR A 75 2.23 6.08 3.01
C THR A 75 0.78 6.54 2.79
N ASP A 76 0.12 6.05 1.74
CA ASP A 76 -1.24 6.51 1.40
C ASP A 76 -2.26 6.21 2.49
N GLY A 77 -2.17 5.02 3.12
CA GLY A 77 -3.08 4.66 4.21
C GLY A 77 -2.95 5.58 5.43
N LEU A 78 -1.73 5.90 5.85
CA LEU A 78 -1.50 6.77 7.02
C LEU A 78 -1.93 8.22 6.76
N THR A 79 -1.62 8.75 5.57
CA THR A 79 -2.05 10.10 5.17
C THR A 79 -3.57 10.17 5.10
N LYS A 80 -4.21 9.20 4.43
CA LYS A 80 -5.66 9.16 4.30
C LYS A 80 -6.38 9.05 5.63
N LEU A 81 -5.87 8.25 6.57
CA LEU A 81 -6.46 8.14 7.90
C LEU A 81 -6.47 9.50 8.63
N ALA A 82 -5.35 10.23 8.57
CA ALA A 82 -5.24 11.55 9.19
C ALA A 82 -6.19 12.55 8.51
N ASP A 83 -6.19 12.59 7.17
CA ASP A 83 -7.03 13.48 6.38
C ASP A 83 -8.53 13.25 6.62
N ASP A 84 -8.99 11.99 6.55
CA ASP A 84 -10.40 11.62 6.74
C ASP A 84 -10.88 12.00 8.16
N ALA A 85 -10.04 11.74 9.18
CA ALA A 85 -10.35 12.09 10.56
C ALA A 85 -10.41 13.61 10.77
N GLN A 86 -9.42 14.34 10.26
CA GLN A 86 -9.37 15.80 10.35
C GLN A 86 -10.57 16.44 9.63
N GLN A 87 -10.96 15.90 8.47
CA GLN A 87 -12.14 16.37 7.73
C GLN A 87 -13.43 16.19 8.54
N HIS A 88 -13.63 15.02 9.16
CA HIS A 88 -14.81 14.76 9.99
C HIS A 88 -14.83 15.62 11.27
N VAL A 89 -13.69 15.78 11.94
CA VAL A 89 -13.57 16.64 13.12
C VAL A 89 -13.85 18.11 12.76
N ALA A 90 -13.28 18.61 11.66
CA ALA A 90 -13.55 19.97 11.18
C ALA A 90 -15.03 20.17 10.79
N SER A 91 -15.65 19.17 10.15
CA SER A 91 -17.08 19.23 9.80
C SER A 91 -17.98 19.25 11.04
N LEU A 92 -17.63 18.48 12.07
CA LEU A 92 -18.34 18.49 13.37
C LEU A 92 -18.17 19.83 14.08
N ALA A 93 -16.96 20.40 14.08
CA ALA A 93 -16.69 21.71 14.67
C ALA A 93 -17.50 22.83 13.97
N ALA A 94 -17.61 22.79 12.64
CA ALA A 94 -18.45 23.71 11.86
C ALA A 94 -19.96 23.57 12.20
N LEU A 95 -20.39 22.38 12.62
CA LEU A 95 -21.75 22.11 13.10
C LEU A 95 -21.94 22.44 14.59
N GLY A 96 -20.92 22.95 15.27
CA GLY A 96 -20.93 23.32 16.70
C GLY A 96 -20.69 22.15 17.65
N VAL A 97 -20.19 21.02 17.16
CA VAL A 97 -19.86 19.83 17.98
C VAL A 97 -18.35 19.73 18.14
N ASN A 98 -17.88 19.82 19.38
CA ASN A 98 -16.48 19.55 19.71
C ASN A 98 -16.34 18.14 20.27
N VAL A 99 -15.46 17.33 19.68
CA VAL A 99 -15.11 16.00 20.18
C VAL A 99 -13.80 16.12 20.95
N GLY A 100 -13.75 15.60 22.18
CA GLY A 100 -12.55 15.67 23.01
C GLY A 100 -11.35 15.02 22.33
N SER A 101 -10.17 15.64 22.45
CA SER A 101 -8.92 15.11 21.88
C SER A 101 -8.60 13.72 22.43
N GLU A 102 -8.97 13.46 23.68
CA GLU A 102 -8.84 12.18 24.38
C GLU A 102 -9.47 11.03 23.59
N ILE A 103 -10.71 11.25 23.16
CA ILE A 103 -11.51 10.25 22.46
C ILE A 103 -10.96 10.05 21.05
N LEU A 104 -10.57 11.15 20.40
CA LEU A 104 -10.06 11.13 19.04
C LEU A 104 -8.72 10.41 18.94
N VAL A 105 -7.80 10.69 19.86
CA VAL A 105 -6.50 10.02 19.94
C VAL A 105 -6.69 8.53 20.15
N ASN A 106 -7.44 8.12 21.18
CA ASN A 106 -7.71 6.71 21.44
C ASN A 106 -8.41 6.02 20.25
N LEU A 107 -9.37 6.69 19.60
CA LEU A 107 -10.05 6.14 18.44
C LEU A 107 -9.08 5.88 17.29
N LEU A 108 -8.22 6.86 16.98
CA LEU A 108 -7.25 6.79 15.89
C LEU A 108 -6.16 5.76 16.17
N GLU A 109 -5.65 5.69 17.40
CA GLU A 109 -4.68 4.67 17.83
C GLU A 109 -5.19 3.25 17.56
N ASN A 110 -6.48 3.00 17.85
CA ASN A 110 -7.14 1.72 17.57
C ASN A 110 -7.30 1.42 16.08
N LYS A 111 -7.12 2.41 15.19
CA LYS A 111 -7.11 2.21 13.73
C LYS A 111 -5.70 2.02 13.16
N LEU A 112 -4.64 2.19 13.96
CA LEU A 112 -3.26 2.08 13.47
C LEU A 112 -2.78 0.63 13.40
N PRO A 113 -1.87 0.31 12.45
CA PRO A 113 -1.17 -0.95 12.49
C PRO A 113 -0.34 -1.06 13.77
N ARG A 114 -0.30 -2.25 14.38
CA ARG A 114 0.44 -2.52 15.63
C ARG A 114 1.85 -1.93 15.69
N ARG A 115 2.62 -2.03 14.59
CA ARG A 115 3.99 -1.51 14.52
C ARG A 115 4.09 0.02 14.55
N VAL A 116 3.06 0.71 14.09
CA VAL A 116 2.98 2.18 14.12
C VAL A 116 2.54 2.61 15.50
N ALA A 117 1.49 1.99 16.06
CA ALA A 117 1.04 2.21 17.43
C ALA A 117 2.17 2.01 18.45
N GLU A 118 2.91 0.90 18.38
CA GLU A 118 4.06 0.64 19.29
C GLU A 118 5.18 1.67 19.18
N LYS A 119 5.36 2.34 18.03
CA LYS A 119 6.36 3.40 17.85
C LYS A 119 5.82 4.74 18.35
N TRP A 120 4.53 4.99 18.16
CA TRP A 120 3.84 6.16 18.67
C TRP A 120 3.89 6.17 20.20
N GLU A 121 3.55 5.04 20.84
CA GLU A 121 3.60 4.90 22.30
C GLU A 121 4.97 5.25 22.90
N LYS A 122 6.05 4.90 22.19
CA LYS A 122 7.43 5.20 22.61
C LYS A 122 7.80 6.68 22.52
N THR A 123 7.02 7.48 21.80
CA THR A 123 7.22 8.93 21.72
C THR A 123 6.45 9.69 22.79
N LEU A 124 5.63 9.00 23.58
CA LEU A 124 4.77 9.59 24.60
C LEU A 124 5.45 9.61 25.97
N ASP A 125 5.21 10.68 26.73
CA ASP A 125 5.55 10.77 28.14
C ASP A 125 4.40 10.20 29.00
N ARG A 126 4.74 9.73 30.22
CA ARG A 126 3.84 8.91 31.05
C ARG A 126 2.52 9.59 31.43
N ASP A 127 2.55 10.88 31.70
CA ASP A 127 1.44 11.60 32.35
C ASP A 127 0.98 12.84 31.54
N GLU A 128 1.44 13.00 30.29
CA GLU A 128 1.06 14.14 29.45
C GLU A 128 -0.15 13.82 28.55
N PHE A 129 -1.13 14.72 28.56
CA PHE A 129 -2.32 14.56 27.73
C PHE A 129 -2.04 15.02 26.30
N LEU A 130 -2.24 14.12 25.33
CA LEU A 130 -1.89 14.37 23.94
C LEU A 130 -2.95 15.18 23.21
N LYS A 131 -2.48 16.13 22.40
CA LYS A 131 -3.35 16.82 21.45
C LYS A 131 -3.48 15.96 20.21
N ILE A 132 -4.65 16.01 19.60
CA ILE A 132 -4.90 15.30 18.34
C ILE A 132 -3.95 15.75 17.22
N ASP A 133 -3.54 17.02 17.25
CA ASP A 133 -2.61 17.59 16.28
C ASP A 133 -1.23 16.90 16.31
N ASP A 134 -0.77 16.47 17.48
CA ASP A 134 0.49 15.75 17.63
C ASP A 134 0.43 14.38 16.95
N LEU A 135 -0.74 13.71 17.05
CA LEU A 135 -0.98 12.45 16.37
C LEU A 135 -1.04 12.64 14.85
N TYR A 136 -1.73 13.67 14.35
CA TYR A 136 -1.76 13.98 12.92
C TYR A 136 -0.35 14.22 12.37
N GLU A 137 0.44 15.06 13.03
CA GLU A 137 1.82 15.34 12.64
C GLU A 137 2.68 14.06 12.66
N TYR A 138 2.50 13.20 13.67
CA TYR A 138 3.18 11.91 13.72
C TYR A 138 2.83 11.02 12.51
N LEU A 139 1.56 10.95 12.12
CA LEU A 139 1.10 10.14 10.99
C LEU A 139 1.68 10.66 9.67
N TYR A 140 1.62 11.97 9.42
CA TYR A 140 2.21 12.58 8.23
C TYR A 140 3.72 12.37 8.17
N ARG A 141 4.43 12.63 9.28
CA ARG A 141 5.89 12.41 9.37
C ARG A 141 6.26 10.95 9.10
N THR A 142 5.46 10.01 9.59
CA THR A 142 5.67 8.58 9.36
C THR A 142 5.43 8.22 7.89
N ALA A 143 4.36 8.74 7.28
CA ALA A 143 4.06 8.58 5.86
C ALA A 143 5.20 9.10 4.96
N VAL A 144 5.73 10.29 5.23
CA VAL A 144 6.87 10.90 4.51
C VAL A 144 8.13 10.05 4.64
N ARG A 145 8.41 9.51 5.84
CA ARG A 145 9.59 8.65 6.06
C ARG A 145 9.50 7.36 5.26
N LEU A 146 8.31 6.76 5.18
CA LEU A 146 8.07 5.57 4.37
C LEU A 146 8.27 5.87 2.88
N PHE A 147 7.73 6.99 2.41
CA PHE A 147 7.87 7.44 1.03
C PHE A 147 9.34 7.61 0.62
N LYS A 148 10.15 8.29 1.46
CA LYS A 148 11.59 8.45 1.23
C LYS A 148 12.32 7.11 1.17
N ARG A 149 11.99 6.14 2.03
CA ARG A 149 12.60 4.79 2.00
C ARG A 149 12.28 4.04 0.71
N VAL A 150 11.04 4.13 0.23
CA VAL A 150 10.63 3.53 -1.03
C VAL A 150 11.40 4.17 -2.19
N ARG A 151 11.48 5.50 -2.24
CA ARG A 151 12.22 6.23 -3.29
C ARG A 151 13.73 5.98 -3.27
N SER A 152 14.38 6.01 -2.10
CA SER A 152 15.82 5.70 -1.97
C SER A 152 16.14 4.22 -2.27
N GLY A 153 15.17 3.32 -2.11
CA GLY A 153 15.29 1.92 -2.56
C GLY A 153 15.19 1.77 -4.08
N SER A 154 14.46 2.66 -4.76
CA SER A 154 14.33 2.68 -6.23
C SER A 154 15.43 3.44 -6.97
N MET A 155 16.12 4.41 -6.33
CA MET A 155 17.19 5.21 -6.97
C MET A 155 18.60 4.57 -6.96
N LYS A 156 18.76 3.32 -6.48
CA LYS A 156 20.05 2.60 -6.51
C LYS A 156 20.19 1.62 -7.70
N ARG A 157 19.58 1.93 -8.83
CA ARG A 157 19.86 1.27 -10.11
C ARG A 157 20.02 2.40 -11.12
N ASP A 158 21.13 2.35 -11.85
CA ASP A 158 21.56 3.29 -12.88
C ASP A 158 22.43 4.45 -12.37
N GLU A 159 23.68 4.12 -12.01
CA GLU A 159 24.90 4.80 -12.48
C GLU A 159 26.12 4.22 -11.73
N ASP A 160 27.04 3.60 -12.49
CA ASP A 160 28.45 4.01 -12.50
C ASP A 160 29.27 3.05 -13.37
N ASN A 161 29.57 3.53 -14.57
CA ASN A 161 30.51 2.98 -15.53
C ASN A 161 31.52 4.08 -15.86
N PHE A 162 32.47 4.39 -14.98
CA PHE A 162 33.76 4.99 -15.36
C PHE A 162 34.80 4.89 -14.23
N SER A 163 36.04 4.56 -14.62
CA SER A 163 37.26 4.34 -13.79
C SER A 163 37.94 5.69 -13.43
N PRO A 164 39.18 5.76 -12.86
CA PRO A 164 39.93 4.89 -11.94
C PRO A 164 40.66 5.64 -10.76
N SER A 165 41.19 4.84 -9.81
CA SER A 165 42.46 5.03 -9.06
C SER A 165 42.59 5.90 -7.78
N ALA A 166 43.33 5.30 -6.84
CA ALA A 166 44.27 5.88 -5.86
C ALA A 166 43.86 6.23 -4.41
N LYS A 167 44.04 5.21 -3.53
CA LYS A 167 44.87 5.17 -2.28
C LYS A 167 44.72 6.23 -1.16
N LYS A 168 44.39 5.71 0.05
CA LYS A 168 45.03 5.85 1.41
C LYS A 168 43.93 6.00 2.49
N GLY A 169 43.90 5.33 3.63
CA GLY A 169 44.73 4.27 4.23
C GLY A 169 44.35 4.05 5.70
N LYS A 170 44.49 2.78 6.16
CA LYS A 170 44.64 2.26 7.56
C LYS A 170 43.46 2.39 8.54
N THR A 171 43.11 1.46 9.43
CA THR A 171 43.55 0.09 9.86
C THR A 171 42.44 -0.39 10.82
N THR A 172 41.96 -1.64 10.78
CA THR A 172 42.42 -2.74 11.67
C THR A 172 41.55 -3.99 11.45
N ASN A 173 42.16 -5.15 11.71
CA ASN A 173 41.63 -6.52 11.81
C ASN A 173 41.34 -7.28 10.50
N LYS A 174 42.35 -8.08 10.13
CA LYS A 174 42.31 -9.11 9.10
C LYS A 174 41.39 -10.26 9.55
N THR A 175 40.17 -10.28 9.06
CA THR A 175 39.46 -11.53 8.76
C THR A 175 39.26 -11.57 7.26
N PHE A 176 39.70 -12.65 6.61
CA PHE A 176 39.50 -12.89 5.19
C PHE A 176 38.01 -12.79 4.85
N LEU A 177 37.58 -11.61 4.37
CA LEU A 177 36.27 -11.44 3.75
C LEU A 177 36.42 -11.96 2.32
N VAL A 178 36.03 -13.22 2.12
CA VAL A 178 35.75 -13.71 0.78
C VAL A 178 34.61 -12.84 0.23
N ASN A 179 34.97 -11.97 -0.71
CA ASN A 179 34.04 -11.15 -1.46
C ASN A 179 33.29 -12.06 -2.44
N THR A 180 32.32 -12.85 -1.95
CA THR A 180 31.33 -13.47 -2.82
C THR A 180 30.19 -12.49 -2.99
N THR A 181 30.25 -11.72 -4.08
CA THR A 181 29.05 -11.21 -4.75
C THR A 181 28.11 -12.41 -4.92
N ASN A 182 27.13 -12.57 -4.03
CA ASN A 182 26.26 -13.75 -3.98
C ASN A 182 25.20 -13.69 -5.10
N ASN A 183 25.66 -13.49 -6.34
CA ASN A 183 24.91 -13.77 -7.55
C ASN A 183 24.43 -15.22 -7.48
N CYS A 184 23.21 -15.49 -7.95
CA CYS A 184 22.66 -16.84 -7.89
C CYS A 184 23.63 -17.84 -8.56
N PRO A 185 24.01 -18.95 -7.88
CA PRO A 185 25.03 -19.87 -8.39
C PRO A 185 24.63 -20.56 -9.70
N ALA A 186 23.33 -20.58 -10.04
CA ALA A 186 22.82 -21.18 -11.27
C ALA A 186 22.70 -20.21 -12.45
N CYS A 187 22.47 -18.92 -12.23
CA CYS A 187 22.30 -17.96 -13.34
C CYS A 187 23.40 -16.90 -13.40
N LYS A 188 24.28 -16.83 -12.39
CA LYS A 188 25.33 -15.82 -12.20
C LYS A 188 24.82 -14.37 -12.33
N GLY A 189 23.50 -14.18 -12.30
CA GLY A 189 22.81 -12.90 -12.46
C GLY A 189 22.29 -12.37 -11.14
N LYS A 190 21.15 -11.65 -11.20
CA LYS A 190 20.53 -10.92 -10.08
C LYS A 190 20.40 -11.76 -8.79
N LEU A 191 20.46 -11.08 -7.65
CA LEU A 191 20.25 -11.66 -6.31
C LEU A 191 18.83 -12.22 -6.18
N HIS A 192 18.69 -13.54 -6.19
CA HIS A 192 17.42 -14.19 -5.84
C HIS A 192 17.67 -15.55 -5.17
N PRO A 193 16.72 -16.03 -4.35
CA PRO A 193 16.82 -17.37 -3.78
C PRO A 193 16.87 -18.45 -4.87
N LEU A 194 17.65 -19.52 -4.65
CA LEU A 194 17.89 -20.56 -5.65
C LEU A 194 16.61 -21.29 -6.07
N PHE A 195 15.66 -21.47 -5.16
CA PHE A 195 14.34 -22.05 -5.45
C PHE A 195 13.47 -21.20 -6.40
N LYS A 196 13.77 -19.90 -6.56
CA LYS A 196 13.13 -19.00 -7.53
C LYS A 196 13.90 -18.88 -8.85
N CYS A 197 15.02 -19.59 -8.99
CA CYS A 197 15.84 -19.51 -10.20
C CYS A 197 15.27 -20.36 -11.34
N ASN A 198 14.91 -19.74 -12.45
CA ASN A 198 14.43 -20.46 -13.63
C ASN A 198 15.51 -21.36 -14.24
N LYS A 199 16.76 -20.87 -14.36
CA LYS A 199 17.88 -21.69 -14.87
C LYS A 199 18.15 -22.91 -13.99
N PHE A 200 18.06 -22.79 -12.67
CA PHE A 200 18.22 -23.92 -11.74
C PHE A 200 17.11 -24.97 -11.91
N LYS A 201 15.85 -24.53 -12.08
CA LYS A 201 14.72 -25.43 -12.33
C LYS A 201 14.81 -26.12 -13.70
N GLN A 202 15.52 -25.55 -14.66
CA GLN A 202 15.73 -26.18 -15.97
C GLN A 202 16.85 -27.23 -15.98
N LEU A 203 17.71 -27.27 -14.95
CA LEU A 203 18.75 -28.29 -14.84
C LEU A 203 18.15 -29.65 -14.46
N MET A 204 18.77 -30.73 -14.95
CA MET A 204 18.50 -32.09 -14.47
C MET A 204 18.82 -32.20 -12.97
N ILE A 205 18.04 -33.01 -12.25
CA ILE A 205 18.19 -33.24 -10.80
C ILE A 205 19.65 -33.55 -10.37
N PRO A 206 20.41 -34.45 -11.03
CA PRO A 206 21.82 -34.68 -10.66
C PRO A 206 22.67 -33.40 -10.75
N LYS A 207 22.52 -32.59 -11.81
CA LYS A 207 23.20 -31.30 -11.95
C LYS A 207 22.76 -30.28 -10.89
N ARG A 208 21.51 -30.33 -10.43
CA ARG A 208 21.05 -29.48 -9.30
C ARG A 208 21.74 -29.84 -7.99
N ILE A 209 21.91 -31.14 -7.71
CA ILE A 209 22.58 -31.65 -6.51
C ILE A 209 24.05 -31.24 -6.51
N GLU A 210 24.74 -31.39 -7.64
CA GLU A 210 26.13 -30.95 -7.81
C GLU A 210 26.29 -29.44 -7.58
N LEU A 211 25.38 -28.64 -8.13
CA LEU A 211 25.43 -27.18 -7.98
C LEU A 211 25.24 -26.75 -6.52
N VAL A 212 24.31 -27.38 -5.80
CA VAL A 212 24.08 -27.13 -4.37
C VAL A 212 25.29 -27.53 -3.54
N LYS A 213 25.93 -28.67 -3.86
CA LYS A 213 27.17 -29.13 -3.23
C LYS A 213 28.32 -28.14 -3.46
N ASN A 214 28.55 -27.74 -4.72
CA ASN A 214 29.65 -26.85 -5.10
C ASN A 214 29.46 -25.42 -4.55
N ALA A 215 28.21 -24.96 -4.43
CA ALA A 215 27.88 -23.66 -3.85
C ALA A 215 27.80 -23.67 -2.31
N MET A 216 28.09 -24.81 -1.66
CA MET A 216 28.04 -24.99 -0.19
C MET A 216 26.70 -24.52 0.42
N LEU A 217 25.60 -24.86 -0.26
CA LEU A 217 24.25 -24.52 0.17
C LEU A 217 23.61 -25.72 0.87
N CYS A 218 22.67 -25.43 1.77
CA CYS A 218 21.91 -26.47 2.42
C CYS A 218 20.99 -27.21 1.43
N TYR A 219 21.03 -28.54 1.45
CA TYR A 219 20.16 -29.39 0.64
C TYR A 219 18.66 -29.20 0.92
N ASN A 220 18.29 -28.70 2.10
CA ASN A 220 16.89 -28.52 2.49
C ASN A 220 16.34 -27.13 2.10
N CYS A 221 17.00 -26.05 2.49
CA CYS A 221 16.51 -24.69 2.23
C CYS A 221 17.15 -24.00 1.00
N LEU A 222 18.14 -24.62 0.36
CA LEU A 222 18.89 -24.08 -0.79
C LEU A 222 19.52 -22.71 -0.51
N ARG A 223 19.88 -22.45 0.75
CA ARG A 223 20.53 -21.22 1.24
C ARG A 223 21.77 -21.57 2.07
N SER A 224 22.66 -20.60 2.27
CA SER A 224 23.79 -20.73 3.17
C SER A 224 23.36 -20.44 4.61
N HIS A 225 23.59 -21.38 5.52
CA HIS A 225 23.48 -21.15 6.96
C HIS A 225 24.64 -21.89 7.65
N ARG A 226 25.54 -21.15 8.30
CA ARG A 226 26.65 -21.74 9.08
C ARG A 226 26.21 -21.89 10.54
N GLY A 227 26.39 -23.09 11.10
CA GLY A 227 26.23 -23.35 12.54
C GLY A 227 24.80 -23.32 13.10
N LYS A 228 23.76 -23.12 12.27
CA LYS A 228 22.34 -23.18 12.69
C LYS A 228 21.66 -24.40 12.08
N ALA A 229 20.80 -25.08 12.85
CA ALA A 229 19.96 -26.15 12.34
C ALA A 229 18.99 -25.61 11.26
N CYS A 230 18.77 -26.39 10.20
CA CYS A 230 17.84 -26.02 9.14
C CYS A 230 16.40 -26.36 9.54
N ASN A 231 15.56 -25.34 9.70
CA ASN A 231 14.15 -25.47 10.09
C ASN A 231 13.19 -25.47 8.89
N TYR A 232 13.68 -25.85 7.70
CA TYR A 232 12.84 -25.92 6.50
C TYR A 232 12.10 -27.25 6.41
N THR A 233 10.92 -27.25 5.81
CA THR A 233 10.06 -28.43 5.66
C THR A 233 10.75 -29.54 4.89
N ASN A 234 10.47 -30.80 5.26
CA ASN A 234 10.99 -31.97 4.56
C ASN A 234 10.46 -32.06 3.13
N CYS A 235 11.11 -32.91 2.31
CA CYS A 235 10.68 -33.19 0.96
C CYS A 235 9.24 -33.71 0.94
N THR A 236 8.37 -33.06 0.17
CA THR A 236 6.95 -33.42 0.08
C THR A 236 6.69 -34.78 -0.58
N VAL A 237 7.67 -35.35 -1.29
CA VAL A 237 7.53 -36.64 -2.02
C VAL A 237 7.96 -37.83 -1.16
N CYS A 238 9.04 -37.71 -0.39
CA CYS A 238 9.61 -38.84 0.38
C CYS A 238 9.83 -38.54 1.87
N GLN A 239 9.43 -37.36 2.34
CA GLN A 239 9.49 -36.91 3.74
C GLN A 239 10.90 -36.88 4.37
N LYS A 240 11.96 -37.01 3.57
CA LYS A 240 13.37 -36.88 4.01
C LYS A 240 13.85 -35.42 4.00
N ARG A 241 14.95 -35.14 4.71
CA ARG A 241 15.50 -33.78 4.94
C ARG A 241 16.22 -33.20 3.71
N HIS A 242 15.48 -32.89 2.65
CA HIS A 242 15.97 -32.18 1.46
C HIS A 242 14.84 -31.41 0.76
N ASN A 243 15.22 -30.47 -0.09
CA ASN A 243 14.28 -29.70 -0.89
C ASN A 243 13.65 -30.56 -1.99
N THR A 244 12.34 -30.49 -2.20
CA THR A 244 11.66 -31.25 -3.26
C THR A 244 12.27 -31.05 -4.66
N LEU A 245 12.89 -29.89 -4.95
CA LEU A 245 13.59 -29.64 -6.22
C LEU A 245 14.83 -30.51 -6.45
N LEU A 246 15.33 -31.18 -5.41
CA LEU A 246 16.46 -32.11 -5.45
C LEU A 246 16.02 -33.58 -5.34
N HIS A 247 14.72 -33.86 -5.26
CA HIS A 247 14.23 -35.23 -5.13
C HIS A 247 14.51 -36.01 -6.42
N LEU A 248 15.18 -37.17 -6.27
CA LEU A 248 15.42 -38.12 -7.35
C LEU A 248 14.49 -39.31 -7.15
N ASP A 249 13.45 -39.42 -7.95
CA ASP A 249 12.63 -40.62 -8.02
C ASP A 249 13.42 -41.72 -8.72
N LYS A 250 13.62 -42.85 -8.04
CA LYS A 250 14.30 -44.02 -8.62
C LYS A 250 13.53 -44.65 -9.79
N ASN A 251 12.32 -44.16 -10.10
CA ASN A 251 11.47 -44.63 -11.20
C ASN A 251 11.31 -43.63 -12.36
N ALA A 252 12.06 -42.52 -12.40
CA ALA A 252 11.95 -41.49 -13.45
C ALA A 252 13.21 -41.42 -14.35
N THR A 253 13.67 -42.55 -14.86
CA THR A 253 14.58 -42.61 -16.01
C THR A 253 13.87 -43.20 -17.22
N ALA A 254 12.97 -42.42 -17.82
CA ALA A 254 12.57 -42.57 -19.21
C ALA A 254 12.18 -41.18 -19.74
N TYR A 255 12.77 -40.80 -20.87
CA TYR A 255 12.67 -39.52 -21.58
C TYR A 255 11.22 -39.07 -21.88
N PRO A 256 11.03 -37.81 -22.34
CA PRO A 256 10.84 -37.68 -23.78
C PRO A 256 11.83 -36.72 -24.44
N ALA A 257 12.31 -37.19 -25.59
CA ALA A 257 12.95 -36.41 -26.63
C ALA A 257 11.97 -35.38 -27.22
N ALA A 258 12.55 -34.35 -27.83
CA ALA A 258 11.85 -33.30 -28.56
C ALA A 258 10.82 -33.87 -29.54
N SER A 259 9.58 -33.37 -29.47
CA SER A 259 8.60 -33.52 -30.55
C SER A 259 8.52 -32.22 -31.32
N SER A 260 9.13 -32.24 -32.51
CA SER A 260 8.78 -31.40 -33.64
C SER A 260 7.37 -31.77 -34.12
N THR A 261 6.46 -30.80 -34.14
CA THR A 261 5.24 -30.88 -34.96
C THR A 261 5.09 -29.57 -35.72
N ALA A 262 5.44 -29.61 -37.00
CA ALA A 262 4.96 -28.66 -37.99
C ALA A 262 3.47 -28.93 -38.18
N VAL A 263 2.65 -27.91 -37.90
CA VAL A 263 1.21 -27.92 -38.19
C VAL A 263 1.03 -27.28 -39.56
N THR A 264 0.57 -28.10 -40.50
CA THR A 264 -0.02 -27.70 -41.78
C THR A 264 -1.33 -26.97 -41.54
N THR A 265 -1.46 -25.74 -42.05
CA THR A 265 -2.72 -25.00 -42.16
C THR A 265 -3.35 -25.31 -43.52
N ASP A 266 -4.48 -26.01 -43.53
CA ASP A 266 -5.44 -26.03 -44.63
C ASP A 266 -6.62 -25.14 -44.21
N SER A 267 -6.85 -24.07 -44.97
CA SER A 267 -7.97 -23.14 -44.78
C SER A 267 -8.84 -23.20 -46.03
N LYS A 268 -9.95 -23.95 -45.94
CA LYS A 268 -11.13 -23.74 -46.81
C LYS A 268 -12.07 -22.77 -46.11
N GLU A 269 -12.19 -21.57 -46.66
CA GLU A 269 -13.29 -20.65 -46.37
C GLU A 269 -14.17 -20.59 -47.63
N THR A 270 -15.43 -20.97 -47.45
CA THR A 270 -16.49 -20.93 -48.46
C THR A 270 -17.56 -20.04 -47.85
N GLU A 271 -17.90 -18.90 -48.47
CA GLU A 271 -19.28 -18.52 -48.82
C GLU A 271 -19.42 -17.05 -49.23
N ARG A 272 -20.03 -16.88 -50.42
CA ARG A 272 -21.10 -15.92 -50.77
C ARG A 272 -20.99 -14.47 -50.26
N GLN A 273 -20.71 -13.56 -51.18
CA GLN A 273 -21.74 -12.77 -51.89
C GLN A 273 -21.16 -12.20 -53.20
#